data_AF-A0A3S4RK77-F1
#
_entry.id   AF-A0A3S4RK77-F1
#
_cell.length_a   1.000
_cell.length_b   1.000
_cell.length_c   1.000
_cell.angle_alpha   90.00
_cell.angle_beta   90.00
_cell.angle_gamma   90.00
#
_symmetry.space_group_name_H-M   'P 1'
#
loop_
_entity.id
_entity.type
_entity.pdbx_description
1 polymer ?
#
loop_
_entity_poly.entity_id
_entity_poly.type
_entity_poly.pdbx_seq_one_letter_code
_entity_poly.pdbx_strand_id
1 'polypeptide(L)'
;PSQRLYVRLFIRKHGWKRKIVYPEIDSDLHPLIKELIASNFVLPSSSLRSLKTSLELLDNSELKVCAKDLKGVKLNGFNRDAMMKAIMMHVKSNRSIESHFYNNRESNSISFNVLKRVLKILNDSAFCINHETSRVFKRMALLSFPPDLNEDEIGVAFGSKLFNLLQLTKGEIKYPYYTVNKVREVFKARQDLINYEESCELESDILTAIEKRDYMKILTDYLPKTKNLYSQFISNEALNADRKLPDYLRIFTAGHILIRCFTHCVGVLEQQKHFEEAVAMYKFLLNQTVYCQDYRGKWYERLTIVYDHHLKKQLKAYNNICKALKDSKVRIGHRYSLYRRGLKLKEILNKFFIELPEYSFNIPDVTIEAPAFCKQVGDRKNLFIQTDEDGSVTFISVEDAVLNHYKESGYPSGLHSEGLVYHSLFGLLFWDIIYYDKKLVADAFRTPYQTIPLDLNSDIFYTRRRELIQQKINKLRSFTADDMCNEMESVWNENKGCLCLVNWEKCDIKQLKEIVHCMKVNTIIEVCEMLAKHFRHTRSGFPDLLIWNADKNLIKAIEVKGPGDQLSPKQSLWINNLNKAGLRTEVCFVKAKKC
;
A
#
# COMPACT_ATOMS: atom_id res chain seq x y z
N PRO A 1 29.44 -14.54 -13.00
CA PRO A 1 28.56 -15.49 -12.27
C PRO A 1 28.23 -15.03 -10.84
N SER A 2 29.24 -14.64 -10.04
CA SER A 2 29.10 -14.16 -8.66
C SER A 2 28.18 -12.96 -8.49
N GLN A 3 28.20 -11.99 -9.42
CA GLN A 3 27.25 -10.86 -9.43
C GLN A 3 25.79 -11.33 -9.57
N ARG A 4 25.50 -12.28 -10.49
CA ARG A 4 24.15 -12.86 -10.67
C ARG A 4 23.69 -13.57 -9.39
N LEU A 5 24.59 -14.32 -8.75
CA LEU A 5 24.33 -14.98 -7.49
C LEU A 5 24.00 -13.97 -6.38
N TYR A 6 24.78 -12.89 -6.25
CA TYR A 6 24.53 -11.85 -5.27
C TYR A 6 23.15 -11.20 -5.46
N VAL A 7 22.79 -10.83 -6.69
CA VAL A 7 21.47 -10.24 -6.99
C VAL A 7 20.32 -11.21 -6.62
N ARG A 8 20.44 -12.50 -6.96
CA ARG A 8 19.46 -13.52 -6.54
C ARG A 8 19.33 -13.61 -5.02
N LEU A 9 20.46 -13.59 -4.32
CA LEU A 9 20.48 -13.62 -2.86
C LEU A 9 19.86 -12.36 -2.25
N PHE A 10 20.08 -11.20 -2.86
CA PHE A 10 19.63 -9.88 -2.42
C PHE A 10 18.12 -9.71 -2.53
N ILE A 11 17.51 -10.20 -3.61
CA ILE A 11 16.06 -10.12 -3.83
C ILE A 11 15.30 -11.00 -2.83
N ARG A 12 15.89 -12.15 -2.44
CA ARG A 12 15.25 -13.06 -1.49
C ARG A 12 15.22 -12.45 -0.09
N LYS A 13 14.22 -12.85 0.71
CA LYS A 13 14.10 -12.49 2.13
C LYS A 13 15.45 -12.58 2.84
N HIS A 14 15.79 -11.53 3.57
CA HIS A 14 17.03 -11.44 4.33
C HIS A 14 17.07 -12.51 5.42
N GLY A 15 18.22 -13.15 5.59
CA GLY A 15 18.42 -14.24 6.52
C GLY A 15 19.55 -15.16 6.10
N TRP A 16 19.98 -15.99 7.04
CA TRP A 16 20.98 -17.03 6.81
C TRP A 16 20.43 -18.12 5.90
N LYS A 17 21.27 -18.58 4.97
CA LYS A 17 20.91 -19.56 3.94
C LYS A 17 21.96 -20.65 3.89
N ARG A 18 21.54 -21.84 3.45
CA ARG A 18 22.36 -23.04 3.30
C ARG A 18 21.79 -23.88 2.15
N LYS A 19 22.66 -24.67 1.47
CA LYS A 19 22.26 -25.65 0.43
C LYS A 19 21.36 -25.03 -0.66
N ILE A 20 21.74 -23.86 -1.18
CA ILE A 20 21.03 -23.23 -2.30
C ILE A 20 21.45 -23.87 -3.63
N VAL A 21 20.54 -23.89 -4.60
CA VAL A 21 20.80 -24.39 -5.95
C VAL A 21 20.26 -23.37 -6.94
N TYR A 22 21.09 -22.98 -7.91
CA TYR A 22 20.75 -22.11 -9.03
C TYR A 22 21.40 -22.64 -10.31
N PRO A 23 20.80 -23.67 -10.93
CA PRO A 23 21.38 -24.32 -12.12
C PRO A 23 21.60 -23.35 -13.27
N GLU A 24 20.83 -22.26 -13.32
CA GLU A 24 20.97 -21.20 -14.33
C GLU A 24 22.20 -20.29 -14.13
N ILE A 25 22.87 -20.39 -12.97
CA ILE A 25 24.07 -19.61 -12.64
C ILE A 25 25.31 -20.48 -12.75
N ASP A 26 25.36 -21.57 -12.00
CA ASP A 26 26.45 -22.54 -11.98
C ASP A 26 26.00 -23.84 -11.30
N SER A 27 26.60 -24.96 -11.68
CA SER A 27 26.43 -26.26 -11.02
C SER A 27 27.07 -26.32 -9.63
N ASP A 28 28.17 -25.58 -9.40
CA ASP A 28 28.81 -25.44 -8.09
C ASP A 28 28.89 -23.97 -7.69
N LEU A 29 28.11 -23.60 -6.67
CA LEU A 29 28.06 -22.23 -6.15
C LEU A 29 29.15 -21.95 -5.11
N HIS A 30 29.89 -22.94 -4.63
CA HIS A 30 30.87 -22.79 -3.56
C HIS A 30 32.01 -21.81 -3.89
N PRO A 31 32.62 -21.85 -5.09
CA PRO A 31 33.64 -20.87 -5.49
C PRO A 31 33.09 -19.44 -5.52
N LEU A 32 31.86 -19.27 -6.01
CA LEU A 32 31.19 -17.98 -6.11
C LEU A 32 30.87 -17.40 -4.72
N ILE A 33 30.42 -18.24 -3.79
CA ILE A 33 30.17 -17.82 -2.40
C ILE A 33 31.47 -17.41 -1.71
N LYS A 34 32.58 -18.15 -1.92
CA LYS A 34 33.89 -17.78 -1.38
C LYS A 34 34.36 -16.43 -1.91
N GLU A 35 34.20 -16.15 -3.20
CA GLU A 35 34.51 -14.85 -3.80
C GLU A 35 33.68 -13.71 -3.16
N LEU A 36 32.37 -13.94 -2.97
CA LEU A 36 31.48 -12.96 -2.33
C LEU A 36 31.83 -12.73 -0.84
N ILE A 37 32.30 -13.77 -0.14
CA ILE A 37 32.81 -13.64 1.23
C ILE A 37 34.12 -12.85 1.27
N ALA A 38 35.07 -13.17 0.39
CA ALA A 38 36.33 -12.45 0.28
C ALA A 38 36.11 -10.95 -0.05
N SER A 39 35.08 -10.65 -0.83
CA SER A 39 34.66 -9.29 -1.17
C SER A 39 33.73 -8.64 -0.14
N ASN A 40 33.48 -9.28 1.00
CA ASN A 40 32.63 -8.81 2.10
C ASN A 40 31.14 -8.54 1.76
N PHE A 41 30.66 -9.01 0.61
CA PHE A 41 29.24 -8.95 0.23
C PHE A 41 28.39 -9.99 0.96
N VAL A 42 29.03 -11.10 1.37
CA VAL A 42 28.40 -12.21 2.09
C VAL A 42 29.20 -12.49 3.37
N LEU A 43 28.50 -12.72 4.47
CA LEU A 43 29.06 -13.13 5.75
C LEU A 43 29.15 -14.66 5.81
N PRO A 44 30.30 -15.21 6.25
CA PRO A 44 30.48 -16.64 6.45
C PRO A 44 29.79 -17.13 7.72
N SER A 45 29.68 -18.44 7.87
CA SER A 45 29.09 -19.11 9.04
C SER A 45 29.68 -18.63 10.37
N SER A 46 30.97 -18.28 10.39
CA SER A 46 31.68 -17.79 11.57
C SER A 46 31.16 -16.46 12.13
N SER A 47 30.45 -15.65 11.34
CA SER A 47 29.84 -14.39 11.79
C SER A 47 28.49 -14.59 12.48
N LEU A 48 27.96 -15.80 12.53
CA LEU A 48 26.67 -16.11 13.13
C LEU A 48 26.78 -16.14 14.68
N ARG A 49 26.05 -15.22 15.34
CA ARG A 49 26.07 -15.06 16.81
C ARG A 49 24.79 -15.54 17.52
N SER A 50 23.66 -15.54 16.82
CA SER A 50 22.37 -15.92 17.40
C SER A 50 22.24 -17.44 17.48
N LEU A 51 22.22 -18.01 18.69
CA LEU A 51 22.01 -19.43 18.89
C LEU A 51 20.67 -19.91 18.30
N LYS A 52 19.60 -19.14 18.50
CA LYS A 52 18.27 -19.47 17.96
C LYS A 52 18.33 -19.60 16.43
N THR A 53 18.89 -18.60 15.76
CA THR A 53 19.03 -18.60 14.29
C THR A 53 19.96 -19.70 13.80
N SER A 54 21.00 -20.04 14.59
CA SER A 54 21.91 -21.14 14.25
C SER A 54 21.22 -22.51 14.29
N LEU A 55 20.38 -22.74 15.30
CA LEU A 55 19.58 -23.96 15.41
C LEU A 55 18.52 -24.05 14.31
N GLU A 56 17.96 -22.91 13.88
CA GLU A 56 17.01 -22.84 12.75
C GLU A 56 17.64 -23.29 11.40
N LEU A 57 18.97 -23.29 11.27
CA LEU A 57 19.69 -23.69 10.05
C LEU A 57 20.06 -25.18 9.99
N LEU A 58 20.04 -25.88 11.13
CA LEU A 58 20.37 -27.30 11.20
C LEU A 58 19.19 -28.15 10.72
N ASP A 59 19.42 -29.27 10.05
CA ASP A 59 18.37 -30.25 9.78
C ASP A 59 18.03 -31.12 11.00
N ASN A 60 17.01 -31.98 10.88
CA ASN A 60 16.55 -32.79 12.03
C ASN A 60 17.60 -33.82 12.49
N SER A 61 18.45 -34.32 11.59
CA SER A 61 19.57 -35.21 11.95
C SER A 61 20.65 -34.44 12.72
N GLU A 62 21.02 -33.27 12.24
CA GLU A 62 22.03 -32.40 12.84
C GLU A 62 21.59 -31.87 14.21
N LEU A 63 20.31 -31.53 14.38
CA LEU A 63 19.75 -31.17 15.68
C LEU A 63 19.84 -32.31 16.70
N LYS A 64 19.58 -33.56 16.26
CA LYS A 64 19.73 -34.75 17.11
C LYS A 64 21.18 -34.99 17.51
N VAL A 65 22.12 -34.82 16.58
CA VAL A 65 23.57 -34.91 16.87
C VAL A 65 23.97 -33.85 17.89
N CYS A 66 23.58 -32.59 17.63
CA CYS A 66 23.84 -31.48 18.55
C CYS A 66 23.26 -31.72 19.95
N ALA A 67 22.07 -32.31 20.06
CA ALA A 67 21.43 -32.60 21.34
C ALA A 67 22.04 -33.79 22.08
N LYS A 68 22.40 -34.87 21.38
CA LYS A 68 23.06 -36.06 21.97
C LYS A 68 24.38 -35.69 22.65
N ASP A 69 25.10 -34.74 22.06
CA ASP A 69 26.38 -34.27 22.60
C ASP A 69 26.22 -33.34 23.82
N LEU A 70 25.00 -32.94 24.18
CA LEU A 70 24.68 -32.12 25.34
C LEU A 70 24.13 -32.99 26.47
N LYS A 71 24.95 -33.19 27.51
CA LYS A 71 24.56 -33.98 28.70
C LYS A 71 23.33 -33.35 29.37
N GLY A 72 22.23 -34.11 29.46
CA GLY A 72 21.00 -33.69 30.16
C GLY A 72 19.88 -33.16 29.27
N VAL A 73 20.05 -33.08 27.94
CA VAL A 73 18.95 -32.74 27.01
C VAL A 73 18.15 -34.01 26.66
N LYS A 74 16.94 -34.15 27.21
CA LYS A 74 16.01 -35.22 26.82
C LYS A 74 15.10 -34.72 25.69
N LEU A 75 15.24 -35.30 24.49
CA LEU A 75 14.37 -34.98 23.36
C LEU A 75 13.07 -35.79 23.46
N ASN A 76 12.04 -35.19 24.06
CA ASN A 76 10.71 -35.79 24.13
C ASN A 76 9.89 -35.38 22.87
N GLY A 77 10.21 -35.97 21.72
CA GLY A 77 9.43 -35.85 20.49
C GLY A 77 10.24 -35.66 19.20
N PHE A 78 9.61 -35.96 18.05
CA PHE A 78 10.19 -35.81 16.71
C PHE A 78 10.01 -34.40 16.10
N ASN A 79 9.29 -33.51 16.79
CA ASN A 79 9.04 -32.17 16.29
C ASN A 79 10.29 -31.28 16.41
N ARG A 80 10.70 -30.68 15.29
CA ARG A 80 11.83 -29.75 15.17
C ARG A 80 11.80 -28.64 16.23
N ASP A 81 10.65 -28.02 16.43
CA ASP A 81 10.49 -26.93 17.39
C ASP A 81 10.67 -27.40 18.84
N ALA A 82 10.26 -28.63 19.15
CA ALA A 82 10.45 -29.22 20.47
C ALA A 82 11.95 -29.49 20.74
N MET A 83 12.69 -29.99 19.74
CA MET A 83 14.14 -30.19 19.85
C MET A 83 14.89 -28.87 20.05
N MET A 84 14.54 -27.85 19.27
CA MET A 84 15.13 -26.51 19.44
C MET A 84 14.80 -25.92 20.81
N LYS A 85 13.54 -26.02 21.27
CA LYS A 85 13.14 -25.58 22.61
C LYS A 85 13.90 -26.30 23.71
N ALA A 86 14.09 -27.62 23.60
CA ALA A 86 14.84 -28.40 24.59
C ALA A 86 16.31 -27.93 24.69
N ILE A 87 16.98 -27.71 23.56
CA ILE A 87 18.35 -27.17 23.53
C ILE A 87 18.38 -25.74 24.12
N MET A 88 17.44 -24.87 23.74
CA MET A 88 17.37 -23.51 24.29
C MET A 88 17.06 -23.49 25.79
N MET A 89 16.20 -24.39 26.28
CA MET A 89 15.88 -24.53 27.71
C MET A 89 17.11 -24.97 28.49
N HIS A 90 17.88 -25.93 27.98
CA HIS A 90 19.14 -26.37 28.60
C HIS A 90 20.16 -25.23 28.73
N VAL A 91 20.27 -24.38 27.71
CA VAL A 91 21.13 -23.18 27.76
C VAL A 91 20.62 -22.15 28.78
N LYS A 92 19.30 -22.03 28.95
CA LYS A 92 18.70 -21.12 29.94
C LYS A 92 18.81 -21.64 31.38
N SER A 93 18.59 -22.95 31.60
CA SER A 93 18.60 -23.58 32.92
C SER A 93 19.99 -23.67 33.53
N ASN A 94 21.03 -23.74 32.71
CA ASN A 94 22.41 -23.85 33.15
C ASN A 94 23.17 -22.51 33.12
N ARG A 95 22.47 -21.36 33.08
CA ARG A 95 23.13 -20.06 33.27
C ARG A 95 23.77 -20.04 34.67
N SER A 96 25.10 -20.08 34.74
CA SER A 96 25.81 -20.08 36.01
C SER A 96 25.59 -18.78 36.78
N ILE A 97 25.45 -18.91 38.10
CA ILE A 97 25.33 -17.84 39.10
C ILE A 97 26.56 -16.90 39.10
N GLU A 98 27.69 -17.31 38.49
CA GLU A 98 28.92 -16.51 38.35
C GLU A 98 28.81 -15.29 37.42
N SER A 99 27.83 -15.25 36.52
CA SER A 99 27.66 -14.12 35.59
C SER A 99 27.24 -12.80 36.24
N HIS A 100 26.89 -12.81 37.53
CA HIS A 100 26.58 -11.59 38.31
C HIS A 100 27.79 -10.97 39.02
N PHE A 101 28.92 -11.66 39.16
CA PHE A 101 30.04 -11.19 40.00
C PHE A 101 31.31 -10.77 39.21
N TYR A 102 31.48 -11.18 37.95
CA TYR A 102 32.63 -10.79 37.13
C TYR A 102 32.23 -10.35 35.72
N ASN A 103 32.39 -9.06 35.45
CA ASN A 103 32.01 -8.39 34.20
C ASN A 103 32.93 -8.67 32.99
N ASN A 104 33.73 -9.74 33.01
CA ASN A 104 34.71 -10.01 31.94
C ASN A 104 34.93 -11.52 31.76
N ARG A 105 34.14 -12.16 30.88
CA ARG A 105 34.47 -13.35 30.04
C ARG A 105 33.20 -13.88 29.36
N GLU A 106 32.81 -13.31 28.22
CA GLU A 106 31.78 -13.92 27.33
C GLU A 106 32.18 -15.30 26.77
N SER A 107 33.48 -15.65 26.84
CA SER A 107 34.08 -16.82 26.20
C SER A 107 33.74 -18.18 26.83
N ASN A 108 33.18 -18.24 28.05
CA ASN A 108 32.88 -19.50 28.76
C ASN A 108 31.39 -19.76 29.01
N SER A 109 30.49 -18.97 28.41
CA SER A 109 29.05 -19.24 28.52
C SER A 109 28.68 -20.58 27.86
N ILE A 110 27.80 -21.36 28.48
CA ILE A 110 27.22 -22.57 27.87
C ILE A 110 26.59 -22.26 26.51
N SER A 111 25.98 -21.07 26.37
CA SER A 111 25.46 -20.58 25.09
C SER A 111 26.55 -20.49 24.01
N PHE A 112 27.74 -20.00 24.36
CA PHE A 112 28.88 -19.90 23.45
C PHE A 112 29.42 -21.28 23.05
N ASN A 113 29.49 -22.22 24.00
CA ASN A 113 29.93 -23.59 23.74
C ASN A 113 28.96 -24.35 22.83
N VAL A 114 27.64 -24.21 23.04
CA VAL A 114 26.62 -24.78 22.16
C VAL A 114 26.71 -24.14 20.77
N LEU A 115 26.83 -22.81 20.70
CA LEU A 115 26.99 -22.11 19.43
C LEU A 115 28.23 -22.59 18.65
N LYS A 116 29.39 -22.71 19.30
CA LYS A 116 30.63 -23.22 18.67
C LYS A 116 30.45 -24.62 18.08
N ARG A 117 29.68 -25.49 18.74
CA ARG A 117 29.35 -26.82 18.23
C ARG A 117 28.42 -26.75 17.02
N VAL A 118 27.37 -25.92 17.07
CA VAL A 118 26.48 -25.71 15.93
C VAL A 118 27.26 -25.17 14.73
N LEU A 119 28.17 -24.21 14.93
CA LEU A 119 29.05 -23.70 13.87
C LEU A 119 29.95 -24.79 13.28
N LYS A 120 30.48 -25.70 14.11
CA LYS A 120 31.26 -26.86 13.64
C LYS A 120 30.42 -27.81 12.77
N ILE A 121 29.15 -28.02 13.10
CA ILE A 121 28.22 -28.81 12.29
C ILE A 121 27.90 -28.10 10.97
N LEU A 122 27.74 -26.77 11.00
CA LEU A 122 27.46 -25.98 9.80
C LEU A 122 28.65 -25.95 8.82
N ASN A 123 29.89 -26.08 9.27
CA ASN A 123 31.10 -26.27 8.45
C ASN A 123 31.15 -25.36 7.20
N ASP A 124 31.00 -24.04 7.40
CA ASP A 124 31.00 -23.01 6.35
C ASP A 124 29.97 -23.16 5.22
N SER A 125 28.98 -24.04 5.38
CA SER A 125 27.89 -24.19 4.43
C SER A 125 26.78 -23.14 4.60
N ALA A 126 26.81 -22.39 5.70
CA ALA A 126 25.85 -21.32 5.98
C ALA A 126 26.47 -19.95 5.70
N PHE A 127 25.67 -19.08 5.09
CA PHE A 127 26.07 -17.74 4.72
C PHE A 127 24.88 -16.78 4.75
N CYS A 128 25.14 -15.49 4.86
CA CYS A 128 24.12 -14.43 4.83
C CYS A 128 24.64 -13.23 4.05
N ILE A 129 23.77 -12.46 3.40
CA ILE A 129 24.22 -11.18 2.83
C ILE A 129 24.71 -10.26 3.94
N ASN A 130 25.86 -9.62 3.73
CA ASN A 130 26.35 -8.61 4.63
C ASN A 130 25.42 -7.39 4.61
N HIS A 131 24.77 -7.13 5.74
CA HIS A 131 23.78 -6.07 5.87
C HIS A 131 24.37 -4.70 5.49
N GLU A 132 25.57 -4.37 5.95
CA GLU A 132 26.20 -3.06 5.73
C GLU A 132 26.47 -2.79 4.24
N THR A 133 26.97 -3.79 3.51
CA THR A 133 27.16 -3.67 2.06
C THR A 133 25.82 -3.59 1.33
N SER A 134 24.83 -4.36 1.77
CA SER A 134 23.52 -4.41 1.13
C SER A 134 22.77 -3.08 1.23
N ARG A 135 22.97 -2.31 2.32
CA ARG A 135 22.42 -0.96 2.50
C ARG A 135 22.87 0.02 1.42
N VAL A 136 24.03 -0.16 0.80
CA VAL A 136 24.45 0.69 -0.33
C VAL A 136 23.51 0.48 -1.51
N PHE A 137 23.25 -0.78 -1.89
CA PHE A 137 22.33 -1.11 -2.97
C PHE A 137 20.88 -0.75 -2.64
N LYS A 138 20.44 -0.92 -1.38
CA LYS A 138 19.11 -0.44 -0.94
C LYS A 138 18.97 1.06 -1.12
N ARG A 139 19.98 1.86 -0.78
CA ARG A 139 19.96 3.32 -0.98
C ARG A 139 20.00 3.70 -2.46
N MET A 140 20.80 3.02 -3.28
CA MET A 140 20.79 3.20 -4.74
C MET A 140 19.40 2.88 -5.32
N ALA A 141 18.75 1.83 -4.82
CA ALA A 141 17.40 1.47 -5.19
C ALA A 141 16.39 2.55 -4.82
N LEU A 142 16.42 3.06 -3.58
CA LEU A 142 15.55 4.15 -3.11
C LEU A 142 15.67 5.40 -3.99
N LEU A 143 16.87 5.72 -4.48
CA LEU A 143 17.12 6.86 -5.36
C LEU A 143 16.63 6.63 -6.80
N SER A 144 16.66 5.39 -7.28
CA SER A 144 16.32 5.02 -8.67
C SER A 144 14.84 4.69 -8.85
N PHE A 145 14.24 4.10 -7.82
CA PHE A 145 12.86 3.66 -7.75
C PHE A 145 12.24 4.26 -6.49
N PRO A 146 11.88 5.55 -6.51
CA PRO A 146 11.13 6.14 -5.40
C PRO A 146 9.89 5.28 -5.13
N PRO A 147 9.51 5.07 -3.85
CA PRO A 147 8.33 4.28 -3.48
C PRO A 147 7.09 4.73 -4.26
N ASP A 148 6.27 3.76 -4.68
CA ASP A 148 5.05 4.07 -5.41
C ASP A 148 4.11 4.90 -4.53
N LEU A 149 3.62 6.01 -5.07
CA LEU A 149 2.73 6.95 -4.37
C LEU A 149 1.32 6.39 -4.10
N ASN A 150 1.07 5.17 -4.56
CA ASN A 150 -0.26 4.62 -4.74
C ASN A 150 -0.76 3.82 -3.54
N GLU A 151 0.09 3.47 -2.58
CA GLU A 151 -0.35 2.68 -1.43
C GLU A 151 0.27 3.19 -0.12
N ASP A 152 -0.45 2.96 0.98
CA ASP A 152 0.08 3.11 2.33
C ASP A 152 1.21 2.08 2.59
N GLU A 153 1.59 1.26 1.60
CA GLU A 153 2.79 0.42 1.57
C GLU A 153 4.02 1.23 1.13
N ILE A 154 4.74 1.83 2.08
CA ILE A 154 6.14 2.17 1.84
C ILE A 154 6.96 0.93 2.15
N GLY A 155 7.21 0.19 1.07
CA GLY A 155 8.33 -0.70 0.95
C GLY A 155 8.86 -0.52 -0.45
N VAL A 156 10.17 -0.29 -0.62
CA VAL A 156 10.75 -0.59 -1.92
C VAL A 156 10.66 -2.11 -2.02
N ALA A 157 9.60 -2.60 -2.67
CA ALA A 157 9.55 -3.97 -3.17
C ALA A 157 10.62 -4.07 -4.26
N PHE A 158 11.90 -4.00 -3.87
CA PHE A 158 13.01 -3.90 -4.79
C PHE A 158 13.05 -5.10 -5.72
N GLY A 159 12.55 -6.25 -5.25
CA GLY A 159 12.31 -7.42 -6.08
C GLY A 159 11.41 -7.15 -7.29
N SER A 160 10.27 -6.45 -7.13
CA SER A 160 9.38 -6.14 -8.24
C SER A 160 9.98 -5.09 -9.18
N LYS A 161 10.67 -4.08 -8.64
CA LYS A 161 11.37 -3.07 -9.48
C LYS A 161 12.52 -3.67 -10.27
N LEU A 162 13.29 -4.60 -9.68
CA LEU A 162 14.32 -5.35 -10.40
C LEU A 162 13.73 -6.28 -11.46
N PHE A 163 12.58 -6.89 -11.18
CA PHE A 163 11.86 -7.69 -12.17
C PHE A 163 11.43 -6.82 -13.36
N ASN A 164 10.92 -5.62 -13.13
CA ASN A 164 10.62 -4.67 -14.20
C ASN A 164 11.89 -4.26 -14.97
N LEU A 165 13.00 -3.99 -14.30
CA LEU A 165 14.27 -3.74 -15.00
C LEU A 165 14.67 -4.91 -15.91
N LEU A 166 14.49 -6.15 -15.45
CA LEU A 166 14.77 -7.33 -16.27
C LEU A 166 13.86 -7.37 -17.51
N GLN A 167 12.56 -7.17 -17.34
CA GLN A 167 11.62 -7.12 -18.46
C GLN A 167 11.94 -5.98 -19.43
N LEU A 168 12.35 -4.82 -18.91
CA LEU A 168 12.81 -3.67 -19.71
C LEU A 168 14.03 -4.05 -20.55
N THR A 169 15.04 -4.73 -19.98
CA THR A 169 16.22 -5.18 -20.73
C THR A 169 15.91 -6.20 -21.81
N LYS A 170 14.81 -6.96 -21.66
CA LYS A 170 14.32 -7.88 -22.69
C LYS A 170 13.44 -7.21 -23.76
N GLY A 171 13.09 -5.93 -23.58
CA GLY A 171 12.15 -5.22 -24.44
C GLY A 171 10.69 -5.66 -24.27
N GLU A 172 10.37 -6.42 -23.22
CA GLU A 172 9.00 -6.90 -22.94
C GLU A 172 8.10 -5.77 -22.42
N ILE A 173 8.68 -4.78 -21.74
CA ILE A 173 7.99 -3.60 -21.24
C ILE A 173 8.74 -2.33 -21.62
N LYS A 174 8.04 -1.21 -21.64
CA LYS A 174 8.60 0.14 -21.83
C LYS A 174 8.06 1.10 -20.77
N TYR A 175 8.71 2.24 -20.61
CA TYR A 175 8.18 3.36 -19.81
C TYR A 175 7.68 4.46 -20.76
N PRO A 176 6.70 5.28 -20.34
CA PRO A 176 6.27 6.46 -21.09
C PRO A 176 7.47 7.37 -21.40
N TYR A 177 7.42 8.06 -22.53
CA TYR A 177 8.43 9.06 -22.87
C TYR A 177 8.21 10.35 -22.07
N TYR A 178 9.28 10.84 -21.41
CA TYR A 178 9.36 12.12 -20.71
C TYR A 178 10.83 12.47 -20.43
N THR A 179 11.15 13.74 -20.20
CA THR A 179 12.49 14.17 -19.79
C THR A 179 12.58 14.25 -18.28
N VAL A 180 13.63 13.63 -17.73
CA VAL A 180 14.00 13.77 -16.32
C VAL A 180 14.49 15.19 -16.06
N ASN A 181 13.82 15.92 -15.17
CA ASN A 181 14.16 17.29 -14.81
C ASN A 181 14.21 17.47 -13.29
N LYS A 182 15.38 17.22 -12.71
CA LYS A 182 15.66 17.41 -11.27
C LYS A 182 16.15 18.84 -11.04
N VAL A 183 15.36 19.64 -10.33
CA VAL A 183 15.73 21.01 -9.93
C VAL A 183 15.98 21.09 -8.43
N ARG A 184 15.16 20.42 -7.63
CA ARG A 184 15.27 20.47 -6.17
C ARG A 184 16.12 19.32 -5.62
N GLU A 185 16.93 19.65 -4.62
CA GLU A 185 17.64 18.70 -3.79
C GLU A 185 16.72 18.22 -2.66
N VAL A 186 16.35 16.95 -2.70
CA VAL A 186 15.54 16.30 -1.65
C VAL A 186 16.44 15.92 -0.48
N PHE A 187 17.59 15.31 -0.77
CA PHE A 187 18.62 14.96 0.19
C PHE A 187 19.80 15.92 -0.03
N LYS A 188 20.11 16.76 0.95
CA LYS A 188 21.22 17.71 0.87
C LYS A 188 22.54 17.08 1.28
N ALA A 189 22.47 16.16 2.23
CA ALA A 189 23.62 15.42 2.73
C ALA A 189 23.38 13.90 2.67
N ARG A 190 24.49 13.15 2.68
CA ARG A 190 24.46 11.67 2.82
C ARG A 190 23.65 11.22 4.03
N GLN A 191 23.70 11.99 5.12
CA GLN A 191 22.99 11.66 6.35
C GLN A 191 21.46 11.73 6.17
N ASP A 192 20.95 12.63 5.34
CA ASP A 192 19.50 12.75 5.09
C ASP A 192 18.95 11.47 4.45
N LEU A 193 19.69 10.92 3.48
CA LEU A 193 19.34 9.66 2.82
C LEU A 193 19.44 8.47 3.78
N ILE A 194 20.40 8.47 4.71
CA ILE A 194 20.53 7.42 5.74
C ILE A 194 19.37 7.48 6.72
N ASN A 195 19.02 8.68 7.19
CA ASN A 195 17.89 8.88 8.10
C ASN A 195 16.57 8.49 7.43
N TYR A 196 16.42 8.79 6.13
CA TYR A 196 15.27 8.37 5.34
C TYR A 196 15.20 6.85 5.18
N GLU A 197 16.30 6.19 4.78
CA GLU A 197 16.39 4.72 4.69
C GLU A 197 16.02 4.07 6.03
N GLU A 198 16.61 4.52 7.14
CA GLU A 198 16.35 3.97 8.48
C GLU A 198 14.89 4.14 8.89
N SER A 199 14.28 5.27 8.56
CA SER A 199 12.85 5.51 8.81
C SER A 199 11.97 4.57 7.98
N CYS A 200 12.31 4.32 6.71
CA CYS A 200 11.60 3.37 5.85
C CYS A 200 11.70 1.94 6.35
N GLU A 201 12.90 1.52 6.81
CA GLU A 201 13.08 0.18 7.41
C GLU A 201 12.24 0.03 8.69
N LEU A 202 12.20 1.06 9.54
CA LEU A 202 11.36 1.07 10.74
C LEU A 202 9.86 0.98 10.40
N GLU A 203 9.40 1.70 9.37
CA GLU A 203 8.00 1.60 8.93
C GLU A 203 7.66 0.18 8.45
N SER A 204 8.53 -0.40 7.63
CA SER A 204 8.37 -1.78 7.15
C SER A 204 8.33 -2.79 8.30
N ASP A 205 9.17 -2.60 9.33
CA ASP A 205 9.19 -3.44 10.53
C ASP A 205 7.90 -3.31 11.36
N ILE A 206 7.35 -2.10 11.47
CA ILE A 206 6.06 -1.85 12.14
C ILE A 206 4.93 -2.54 11.38
N LEU A 207 4.84 -2.37 10.06
CA LEU A 207 3.82 -3.00 9.22
C LEU A 207 3.88 -4.53 9.32
N THR A 208 5.09 -5.11 9.25
CA THR A 208 5.30 -6.56 9.42
C THR A 208 4.86 -7.05 10.80
N ALA A 209 5.07 -6.25 11.85
CA ALA A 209 4.62 -6.60 13.20
C ALA A 209 3.09 -6.51 13.33
N ILE A 210 2.44 -5.55 12.66
CA ILE A 210 0.97 -5.43 12.61
C ILE A 210 0.37 -6.66 11.93
N GLU A 211 0.91 -7.08 10.78
CA GLU A 211 0.47 -8.29 10.06
C GLU A 211 0.57 -9.54 10.93
N LYS A 212 1.67 -9.68 11.69
CA LYS A 212 1.89 -10.78 12.64
C LYS A 212 1.12 -10.63 13.95
N ARG A 213 0.40 -9.53 14.13
CA ARG A 213 -0.31 -9.18 15.37
C ARG A 213 0.60 -9.11 16.61
N ASP A 214 1.88 -8.78 16.40
CA ASP A 214 2.88 -8.61 17.47
C ASP A 214 2.80 -7.17 18.04
N TYR A 215 1.64 -6.85 18.62
CA TYR A 215 1.33 -5.50 19.10
C TYR A 215 2.21 -5.07 20.27
N MET A 216 2.62 -6.01 21.13
CA MET A 216 3.51 -5.74 22.25
C MET A 216 4.84 -5.17 21.77
N LYS A 217 5.47 -5.79 20.77
CA LYS A 217 6.73 -5.30 20.20
C LYS A 217 6.60 -3.89 19.63
N ILE A 218 5.47 -3.56 19.03
CA ILE A 218 5.21 -2.21 18.50
C ILE A 218 5.18 -1.18 19.64
N LEU A 219 4.51 -1.51 20.74
CA LEU A 219 4.37 -0.59 21.87
C LEU A 219 5.64 -0.45 22.71
N THR A 220 6.38 -1.55 22.93
CA THR A 220 7.58 -1.55 23.78
C THR A 220 8.84 -1.12 23.04
N ASP A 221 8.96 -1.44 21.74
CA ASP A 221 10.22 -1.26 21.01
C ASP A 221 10.06 -0.19 19.94
N TYR A 222 9.10 -0.36 19.02
CA TYR A 222 9.05 0.47 17.80
C TYR A 222 8.47 1.87 18.04
N LEU A 223 7.45 2.04 18.88
CA LEU A 223 6.91 3.35 19.21
C LEU A 223 7.94 4.22 19.95
N PRO A 224 8.63 3.72 21.01
CA PRO A 224 9.73 4.45 21.63
C PRO A 224 10.88 4.75 20.65
N LYS A 225 11.26 3.78 19.81
CA LYS A 225 12.27 4.00 18.77
C LYS A 225 11.84 5.12 17.80
N THR A 226 10.58 5.13 17.37
CA THR A 226 10.04 6.18 16.48
C THR A 226 10.10 7.55 17.15
N LYS A 227 9.76 7.65 18.45
CA LYS A 227 9.89 8.89 19.24
C LYS A 227 11.34 9.38 19.29
N ASN A 228 12.27 8.48 19.57
CA ASN A 228 13.69 8.79 19.65
C ASN A 228 14.23 9.29 18.31
N LEU A 229 14.01 8.55 17.22
CA LEU A 229 14.45 8.94 15.87
C LEU A 229 13.83 10.27 15.44
N TYR A 230 12.55 10.51 15.74
CA TYR A 230 11.90 11.79 15.43
C TYR A 230 12.58 12.96 16.15
N SER A 231 12.88 12.81 17.45
CA SER A 231 13.60 13.85 18.19
C SER A 231 15.04 14.07 17.71
N GLN A 232 15.69 13.01 17.21
CA GLN A 232 17.07 13.08 16.72
C GLN A 232 17.15 13.69 15.32
N PHE A 233 16.24 13.30 14.42
CA PHE A 233 16.32 13.66 13.00
C PHE A 233 15.61 14.97 12.68
N ILE A 234 14.57 15.33 13.43
CA ILE A 234 13.67 16.44 13.08
C ILE A 234 13.94 17.64 14.00
N SER A 235 15.04 18.35 13.72
CA SER A 235 15.31 19.67 14.30
C SER A 235 14.43 20.76 13.68
N ASN A 236 14.43 21.96 14.27
CA ASN A 236 13.72 23.11 13.70
C ASN A 236 14.26 23.49 12.31
N GLU A 237 15.56 23.36 12.10
CA GLU A 237 16.22 23.60 10.81
C GLU A 237 15.79 22.57 9.76
N ALA A 238 15.78 21.28 10.13
CA ALA A 238 15.31 20.21 9.25
C ALA A 238 13.84 20.42 8.85
N LEU A 239 12.98 20.73 9.83
CA LEU A 239 11.56 21.01 9.60
C LEU A 239 11.35 22.22 8.67
N ASN A 240 12.16 23.28 8.81
CA ASN A 240 12.12 24.45 7.93
C ASN A 240 12.62 24.14 6.51
N ALA A 241 13.62 23.26 6.37
CA ALA A 241 14.08 22.79 5.07
C ALA A 241 13.00 21.96 4.36
N ASP A 242 12.41 20.99 5.05
CA ASP A 242 11.37 20.10 4.51
C ASP A 242 10.09 20.87 4.14
N ARG A 243 9.78 21.95 4.87
CA ARG A 243 8.65 22.84 4.54
C ARG A 243 8.81 23.52 3.18
N LYS A 244 10.04 23.79 2.73
CA LYS A 244 10.31 24.40 1.41
C LYS A 244 10.15 23.42 0.25
N LEU A 245 10.20 22.11 0.53
CA LEU A 245 9.92 21.10 -0.49
C LEU A 245 8.41 21.11 -0.83
N PRO A 246 8.05 20.96 -2.12
CA PRO A 246 6.70 20.60 -2.50
C PRO A 246 6.25 19.33 -1.78
N ASP A 247 4.95 19.22 -1.51
CA ASP A 247 4.34 18.07 -0.82
C ASP A 247 4.69 16.72 -1.47
N TYR A 248 4.66 16.64 -2.80
CA TYR A 248 5.01 15.45 -3.58
C TYR A 248 6.49 15.06 -3.54
N LEU A 249 7.39 15.93 -3.05
CA LEU A 249 8.79 15.59 -2.76
C LEU A 249 9.03 15.38 -1.26
N ARG A 250 8.27 16.07 -0.41
CA ARG A 250 8.38 15.98 1.05
C ARG A 250 8.12 14.56 1.57
N ILE A 251 7.38 13.74 0.82
CA ILE A 251 7.21 12.31 1.10
C ILE A 251 8.53 11.52 1.18
N PHE A 252 9.60 12.02 0.56
CA PHE A 252 10.93 11.40 0.55
C PHE A 252 11.84 11.94 1.66
N THR A 253 11.25 12.34 2.80
CA THR A 253 11.98 12.87 3.96
C THR A 253 11.77 11.95 5.16
N ALA A 254 12.76 11.85 6.04
CA ALA A 254 12.67 11.05 7.25
C ALA A 254 11.46 11.47 8.12
N GLY A 255 11.20 12.78 8.21
CA GLY A 255 10.08 13.33 8.98
C GLY A 255 8.72 12.85 8.47
N HIS A 256 8.54 12.74 7.15
CA HIS A 256 7.31 12.21 6.57
C HIS A 256 7.09 10.75 6.96
N ILE A 257 8.12 9.93 6.84
CA ILE A 257 8.04 8.49 7.18
C ILE A 257 7.77 8.28 8.66
N LEU A 258 8.46 8.99 9.54
CA LEU A 258 8.26 8.86 11.00
C LEU A 258 6.85 9.27 11.43
N ILE A 259 6.22 10.25 10.77
CA ILE A 259 4.82 10.63 11.02
C ILE A 259 3.84 9.52 10.56
N ARG A 260 4.17 8.79 9.49
CA ARG A 260 3.43 7.58 9.12
C ARG A 260 3.63 6.47 10.14
N CYS A 261 4.85 6.22 10.63
CA CYS A 261 5.12 5.28 11.71
C CYS A 261 4.25 5.59 12.94
N PHE A 262 4.19 6.86 13.37
CA PHE A 262 3.29 7.26 14.45
C PHE A 262 1.82 6.98 14.14
N THR A 263 1.38 7.22 12.91
CA THR A 263 0.00 6.91 12.48
C THR A 263 -0.32 5.42 12.63
N HIS A 264 0.60 4.54 12.24
CA HIS A 264 0.46 3.09 12.40
C HIS A 264 0.46 2.68 13.88
N CYS A 265 1.40 3.19 14.67
CA CYS A 265 1.48 2.90 16.12
C CYS A 265 0.24 3.36 16.88
N VAL A 266 -0.37 4.50 16.51
CA VAL A 266 -1.62 4.95 17.13
C VAL A 266 -2.78 4.01 16.83
N GLY A 267 -2.85 3.47 15.60
CA GLY A 267 -3.84 2.43 15.28
C GLY A 267 -3.71 1.21 16.20
N VAL A 268 -2.49 0.82 16.56
CA VAL A 268 -2.23 -0.27 17.51
C VAL A 268 -2.61 0.11 18.94
N LEU A 269 -2.30 1.34 19.39
CA LEU A 269 -2.75 1.84 20.70
C LEU A 269 -4.28 1.74 20.85
N GLU A 270 -5.03 2.09 19.80
CA GLU A 270 -6.49 1.94 19.78
C GLU A 270 -6.92 0.47 19.91
N GLN A 271 -6.29 -0.44 19.15
CA GLN A 271 -6.61 -1.87 19.21
C GLN A 271 -6.31 -2.49 20.58
N GLN A 272 -5.23 -2.04 21.22
CA GLN A 272 -4.84 -2.45 22.57
C GLN A 272 -5.57 -1.68 23.68
N LYS A 273 -6.56 -0.85 23.33
CA LYS A 273 -7.40 -0.07 24.26
C LYS A 273 -6.66 1.00 25.09
N HIS A 274 -5.49 1.44 24.64
CA HIS A 274 -4.74 2.57 25.20
C HIS A 274 -5.30 3.91 24.67
N PHE A 275 -6.57 4.20 24.96
CA PHE A 275 -7.30 5.28 24.31
C PHE A 275 -6.79 6.68 24.68
N GLU A 276 -6.37 6.91 25.92
CA GLU A 276 -5.80 8.17 26.38
C GLU A 276 -4.50 8.51 25.66
N GLU A 277 -3.62 7.53 25.51
CA GLU A 277 -2.37 7.65 24.78
C GLU A 277 -2.63 7.89 23.28
N ALA A 278 -3.58 7.15 22.70
CA ALA A 278 -4.01 7.37 21.32
C ALA A 278 -4.53 8.80 21.09
N VAL A 279 -5.32 9.34 22.02
CA VAL A 279 -5.78 10.75 21.98
C VAL A 279 -4.60 11.72 22.02
N ALA A 280 -3.63 11.52 22.91
CA ALA A 280 -2.46 12.38 23.02
C ALA A 280 -1.66 12.37 21.71
N MET A 281 -1.48 11.20 21.11
CA MET A 281 -0.78 11.07 19.84
C MET A 281 -1.56 11.64 18.65
N TYR A 282 -2.87 11.46 18.56
CA TYR A 282 -3.67 12.11 17.51
C TYR A 282 -3.59 13.63 17.59
N LYS A 283 -3.57 14.20 18.80
CA LYS A 283 -3.35 15.64 18.99
C LYS A 283 -1.96 16.06 18.54
N PHE A 284 -0.92 15.29 18.86
CA PHE A 284 0.42 15.55 18.36
C PHE A 284 0.47 15.57 16.82
N LEU A 285 -0.14 14.57 16.16
CA LEU A 285 -0.23 14.47 14.70
C LEU A 285 -1.00 15.63 14.07
N LEU A 286 -2.10 16.07 14.70
CA LEU A 286 -2.94 17.18 14.23
C LEU A 286 -2.31 18.56 14.48
N ASN A 287 -1.40 18.69 15.45
CA ASN A 287 -0.74 19.96 15.77
C ASN A 287 0.40 20.30 14.79
N GLN A 288 1.06 19.31 14.18
CA GLN A 288 2.08 19.57 13.17
C GLN A 288 1.47 19.94 11.80
N THR A 289 2.19 20.76 11.03
CA THR A 289 1.70 21.37 9.77
C THR A 289 2.56 21.04 8.54
N VAL A 290 3.56 20.18 8.69
CA VAL A 290 4.56 19.93 7.64
C VAL A 290 4.34 18.58 6.96
N TYR A 291 4.15 17.50 7.71
CA TYR A 291 4.15 16.15 7.17
C TYR A 291 2.72 15.58 7.06
N CYS A 292 2.51 14.66 6.12
CA CYS A 292 1.25 13.91 5.94
C CYS A 292 -0.02 14.76 6.07
N GLN A 293 -0.04 15.95 5.47
CA GLN A 293 -1.16 16.89 5.62
C GLN A 293 -2.47 16.34 5.01
N ASP A 294 -2.35 15.39 4.10
CA ASP A 294 -3.44 14.62 3.52
C ASP A 294 -4.08 13.61 4.49
N TYR A 295 -3.37 13.21 5.57
CA TYR A 295 -3.90 12.29 6.59
C TYR A 295 -4.73 12.99 7.68
N ARG A 296 -4.79 14.32 7.67
CA ARG A 296 -5.51 15.08 8.71
C ARG A 296 -6.97 14.67 8.85
N GLY A 297 -7.66 14.41 7.72
CA GLY A 297 -9.03 13.90 7.73
C GLY A 297 -9.15 12.55 8.44
N LYS A 298 -8.26 11.59 8.12
CA LYS A 298 -8.15 10.29 8.80
C LYS A 298 -7.92 10.46 10.30
N TRP A 299 -6.98 11.33 10.71
CA TRP A 299 -6.70 11.57 12.13
C TRP A 299 -7.89 12.20 12.87
N TYR A 300 -8.57 13.17 12.27
CA TYR A 300 -9.79 13.75 12.86
C TYR A 300 -10.89 12.71 13.01
N GLU A 301 -11.15 11.88 11.99
CA GLU A 301 -12.13 10.80 12.09
C GLU A 301 -11.82 9.83 13.21
N ARG A 302 -10.59 9.32 13.26
CA ARG A 302 -10.18 8.37 14.31
C ARG A 302 -10.27 8.99 15.69
N LEU A 303 -9.76 10.21 15.88
CA LEU A 303 -9.87 10.92 17.17
C LEU A 303 -11.34 11.14 17.58
N THR A 304 -12.22 11.42 16.62
CA THR A 304 -13.66 11.55 16.87
C THR A 304 -14.26 10.23 17.35
N ILE A 305 -13.91 9.12 16.69
CA ILE A 305 -14.35 7.77 17.08
C ILE A 305 -13.86 7.42 18.50
N VAL A 306 -12.61 7.72 18.82
CA VAL A 306 -12.06 7.49 20.16
C VAL A 306 -12.82 8.30 21.22
N TYR A 307 -13.10 9.57 20.98
CA TYR A 307 -13.90 10.36 21.92
C TYR A 307 -15.34 9.87 22.05
N ASP A 308 -16.00 9.58 20.94
CA ASP A 308 -17.41 9.24 20.89
C ASP A 308 -17.68 7.81 21.41
N HIS A 309 -17.10 6.82 20.75
CA HIS A 309 -17.41 5.41 21.01
C HIS A 309 -16.67 4.84 22.22
N HIS A 310 -15.37 5.15 22.36
CA HIS A 310 -14.50 4.49 23.35
C HIS A 310 -14.49 5.23 24.68
N LEU A 311 -14.28 6.55 24.66
CA LEU A 311 -14.18 7.37 25.87
C LEU A 311 -15.53 7.95 26.35
N LYS A 312 -16.60 7.81 25.56
CA LYS A 312 -17.94 8.36 25.84
C LYS A 312 -17.92 9.86 26.18
N LYS A 313 -17.12 10.64 25.45
CA LYS A 313 -16.96 12.10 25.58
C LYS A 313 -17.53 12.78 24.32
N GLN A 314 -18.85 12.73 24.14
CA GLN A 314 -19.55 13.19 22.93
C GLN A 314 -19.31 14.68 22.63
N LEU A 315 -19.26 15.54 23.65
CA LEU A 315 -18.96 16.96 23.46
C LEU A 315 -17.54 17.18 22.89
N LYS A 316 -16.56 16.37 23.32
CA LYS A 316 -15.19 16.43 22.78
C LYS A 316 -15.15 15.90 21.34
N ALA A 317 -15.92 14.83 21.05
CA ALA A 317 -16.06 14.32 19.69
C ALA A 317 -16.66 15.38 18.76
N TYR A 318 -17.73 16.05 19.17
CA TYR A 318 -18.37 17.09 18.39
C TYR A 318 -17.47 18.32 18.18
N ASN A 319 -16.79 18.80 19.23
CA ASN A 319 -15.81 19.87 19.09
C ASN A 319 -14.68 19.51 18.11
N ASN A 320 -14.28 18.23 18.07
CA ASN A 320 -13.29 17.74 17.13
C ASN A 320 -13.83 17.75 15.69
N ILE A 321 -15.09 17.37 15.47
CA ILE A 321 -15.78 17.48 14.17
C ILE A 321 -15.82 18.94 13.70
N CYS A 322 -16.21 19.89 14.57
CA CYS A 322 -16.25 21.30 14.21
C CYS A 322 -14.85 21.84 13.81
N LYS A 323 -13.79 21.42 14.50
CA LYS A 323 -12.40 21.76 14.13
C LYS A 323 -12.04 21.18 12.77
N ALA A 324 -12.35 19.91 12.54
CA ALA A 324 -12.07 19.23 11.29
C ALA A 324 -12.78 19.87 10.09
N LEU A 325 -14.03 20.30 10.26
CA LEU A 325 -14.79 20.97 9.20
C LEU A 325 -14.30 22.40 8.92
N LYS A 326 -13.56 23.04 9.82
CA LYS A 326 -12.88 24.32 9.58
C LYS A 326 -11.50 24.15 8.94
N ASP A 327 -10.92 22.97 8.99
CA ASP A 327 -9.59 22.68 8.45
C ASP A 327 -9.66 22.46 6.93
N SER A 328 -8.95 23.31 6.18
CA SER A 328 -8.91 23.28 4.71
C SER A 328 -8.17 22.06 4.14
N LYS A 329 -7.39 21.35 4.95
CA LYS A 329 -6.69 20.12 4.56
C LYS A 329 -7.55 18.87 4.71
N VAL A 330 -8.69 18.95 5.40
CA VAL A 330 -9.65 17.84 5.50
C VAL A 330 -10.47 17.77 4.22
N ARG A 331 -10.24 16.72 3.43
CA ARG A 331 -10.87 16.52 2.12
C ARG A 331 -12.32 16.08 2.23
N ILE A 332 -13.07 16.32 1.16
CA ILE A 332 -14.53 16.16 1.10
C ILE A 332 -15.04 14.80 1.58
N GLY A 333 -14.35 13.69 1.27
CA GLY A 333 -14.71 12.36 1.78
C GLY A 333 -14.73 12.28 3.31
N HIS A 334 -13.67 12.76 3.95
CA HIS A 334 -13.60 12.81 5.41
C HIS A 334 -14.56 13.86 6.00
N ARG A 335 -14.76 15.00 5.32
CA ARG A 335 -15.74 16.00 5.74
C ARG A 335 -17.14 15.44 5.78
N TYR A 336 -17.54 14.69 4.75
CA TYR A 336 -18.87 14.06 4.68
C TYR A 336 -19.05 12.98 5.75
N SER A 337 -18.02 12.15 5.96
CA SER A 337 -17.98 11.16 7.05
C SER A 337 -18.16 11.79 8.44
N LEU A 338 -17.39 12.86 8.72
CA LEU A 338 -17.47 13.63 9.95
C LEU A 338 -18.83 14.34 10.10
N TYR A 339 -19.38 14.87 9.00
CA TYR A 339 -20.72 15.46 8.96
C TYR A 339 -21.79 14.42 9.34
N ARG A 340 -21.80 13.23 8.72
CA ARG A 340 -22.74 12.14 9.05
C ARG A 340 -22.66 11.75 10.52
N ARG A 341 -21.45 11.69 11.10
CA ARG A 341 -21.27 11.43 12.54
C ARG A 341 -21.78 12.60 13.39
N GLY A 342 -21.53 13.83 12.97
CA GLY A 342 -22.05 15.03 13.62
C GLY A 342 -23.58 15.01 13.72
N LEU A 343 -24.28 14.65 12.65
CA LEU A 343 -25.74 14.51 12.66
C LEU A 343 -26.23 13.49 13.69
N LYS A 344 -25.55 12.34 13.83
CA LYS A 344 -25.90 11.35 14.87
C LYS A 344 -25.71 11.89 16.30
N LEU A 345 -24.76 12.79 16.50
CA LEU A 345 -24.54 13.45 17.78
C LEU A 345 -25.53 14.59 18.06
N LYS A 346 -26.24 15.09 17.04
CA LYS A 346 -27.23 16.18 17.17
C LYS A 346 -28.32 15.83 18.18
N GLU A 347 -28.88 14.62 18.07
CA GLU A 347 -29.94 14.11 18.95
C GLU A 347 -29.50 14.03 20.43
N ILE A 348 -28.20 13.84 20.66
CA ILE A 348 -27.62 13.71 22.01
C ILE A 348 -27.28 15.08 22.59
N LEU A 349 -26.74 15.99 21.77
CA LEU A 349 -26.16 17.25 22.24
C LEU A 349 -27.15 18.42 22.29
N ASN A 350 -28.30 18.32 21.60
CA ASN A 350 -29.42 19.28 21.57
C ASN A 350 -28.97 20.76 21.62
N LYS A 351 -28.81 21.32 22.83
CA LYS A 351 -28.46 22.74 23.09
C LYS A 351 -27.04 23.16 22.68
N PHE A 352 -26.10 22.22 22.55
CA PHE A 352 -24.70 22.52 22.21
C PHE A 352 -24.39 22.31 20.71
N PHE A 353 -25.40 21.93 19.93
CA PHE A 353 -25.23 21.65 18.52
C PHE A 353 -25.34 22.93 17.69
N ILE A 354 -24.27 23.26 16.98
CA ILE A 354 -24.23 24.28 15.92
C ILE A 354 -24.49 23.58 14.58
N GLU A 355 -25.26 24.22 13.71
CA GLU A 355 -25.58 23.69 12.39
C GLU A 355 -24.31 23.45 11.56
N LEU A 356 -24.25 22.28 10.93
CA LEU A 356 -23.13 21.85 10.10
C LEU A 356 -23.45 22.09 8.62
N PRO A 357 -22.44 22.33 7.75
CA PRO A 357 -22.67 22.48 6.31
C PRO A 357 -23.41 21.27 5.74
N GLU A 358 -24.52 21.51 5.04
CA GLU A 358 -25.37 20.44 4.53
C GLU A 358 -24.71 19.70 3.35
N TYR A 359 -24.74 18.37 3.41
CA TYR A 359 -24.42 17.49 2.29
C TYR A 359 -25.68 16.71 1.93
N SER A 360 -26.31 17.07 0.81
CA SER A 360 -27.45 16.34 0.25
C SER A 360 -27.04 15.72 -1.08
N PHE A 361 -27.20 14.40 -1.19
CA PHE A 361 -26.91 13.61 -2.38
C PHE A 361 -28.16 12.86 -2.79
N ASN A 362 -28.52 12.94 -4.07
CA ASN A 362 -29.51 12.05 -4.64
C ASN A 362 -28.80 10.74 -5.02
N ILE A 363 -29.14 9.66 -4.32
CA ILE A 363 -28.54 8.33 -4.49
C ILE A 363 -29.70 7.39 -4.85
N PRO A 364 -29.99 7.17 -6.15
CA PRO A 364 -30.98 6.21 -6.57
C PRO A 364 -30.55 4.80 -6.15
N ASP A 365 -31.47 4.01 -5.61
CA ASP A 365 -31.22 2.63 -5.24
C ASP A 365 -32.30 1.68 -5.80
N VAL A 366 -31.88 0.43 -5.99
CA VAL A 366 -32.72 -0.70 -6.36
C VAL A 366 -32.38 -1.88 -5.48
N THR A 367 -33.33 -2.78 -5.27
CA THR A 367 -33.09 -4.05 -4.60
C THR A 367 -33.39 -5.20 -5.54
N ILE A 368 -32.45 -6.13 -5.66
CA ILE A 368 -32.64 -7.38 -6.42
C ILE A 368 -32.55 -8.58 -5.48
N GLU A 369 -33.15 -9.69 -5.89
CA GLU A 369 -33.00 -10.97 -5.21
C GLU A 369 -32.10 -11.88 -6.04
N ALA A 370 -31.11 -12.50 -5.41
CA ALA A 370 -30.22 -13.47 -6.05
C ALA A 370 -30.12 -14.76 -5.22
N PRO A 371 -30.14 -15.94 -5.84
CA PRO A 371 -29.95 -17.22 -5.14
C PRO A 371 -28.62 -17.23 -4.40
N ALA A 372 -28.66 -17.47 -3.09
CA ALA A 372 -27.47 -17.45 -2.25
C ALA A 372 -27.23 -18.82 -1.60
N PHE A 373 -25.97 -19.22 -1.52
CA PHE A 373 -25.58 -20.43 -0.82
C PHE A 373 -25.55 -20.15 0.69
N CYS A 374 -26.56 -20.66 1.41
CA CYS A 374 -26.78 -20.37 2.83
C CYS A 374 -25.75 -20.97 3.79
N LYS A 375 -24.84 -21.85 3.34
CA LYS A 375 -23.81 -22.47 4.19
C LYS A 375 -22.45 -21.82 3.96
N GLN A 376 -21.75 -21.50 5.04
CA GLN A 376 -20.38 -21.02 4.98
C GLN A 376 -19.47 -22.11 4.39
N VAL A 377 -18.82 -21.83 3.26
CA VAL A 377 -17.80 -22.72 2.66
C VAL A 377 -16.42 -22.11 2.95
N GLY A 378 -15.76 -22.61 4.00
CA GLY A 378 -14.48 -22.05 4.45
C GLY A 378 -14.61 -20.62 5.01
N ASP A 379 -13.77 -19.69 4.55
CA ASP A 379 -13.78 -18.28 4.98
C ASP A 379 -14.64 -17.37 4.09
N ARG A 380 -15.24 -17.89 3.01
CA ARG A 380 -16.03 -17.08 2.07
C ARG A 380 -17.47 -16.93 2.58
N LYS A 381 -17.89 -15.69 2.80
CA LYS A 381 -19.27 -15.28 3.10
C LYS A 381 -19.95 -14.78 1.82
N ASN A 382 -21.28 -14.84 1.76
CA ASN A 382 -22.10 -14.28 0.67
C ASN A 382 -21.78 -14.85 -0.73
N LEU A 383 -21.66 -16.18 -0.86
CA LEU A 383 -21.53 -16.83 -2.17
C LEU A 383 -22.91 -16.92 -2.86
N PHE A 384 -23.00 -16.42 -4.08
CA PHE A 384 -24.20 -16.49 -4.90
C PHE A 384 -24.09 -17.64 -5.90
N ILE A 385 -25.24 -18.07 -6.41
CA ILE A 385 -25.35 -19.26 -7.24
C ILE A 385 -25.95 -18.90 -8.59
N GLN A 386 -25.35 -19.40 -9.65
CA GLN A 386 -25.89 -19.39 -11.01
C GLN A 386 -26.13 -20.82 -11.48
N THR A 387 -27.27 -21.04 -12.13
CA THR A 387 -27.57 -22.30 -12.82
C THR A 387 -27.32 -22.08 -14.30
N ASP A 388 -26.40 -22.83 -14.87
CA ASP A 388 -26.06 -22.77 -16.30
C ASP A 388 -27.11 -23.53 -17.14
N GLU A 389 -27.08 -23.34 -18.46
CA GLU A 389 -28.07 -23.93 -19.39
C GLU A 389 -28.09 -25.47 -19.36
N ASP A 390 -26.97 -26.10 -18.98
CA ASP A 390 -26.83 -27.54 -18.82
C ASP A 390 -27.32 -28.07 -17.45
N GLY A 391 -27.85 -27.17 -16.60
CA GLY A 391 -28.31 -27.47 -15.25
C GLY A 391 -27.19 -27.58 -14.21
N SER A 392 -25.93 -27.32 -14.60
CA SER A 392 -24.81 -27.24 -13.66
C SER A 392 -24.91 -25.97 -12.81
N VAL A 393 -24.32 -26.04 -11.62
CA VAL A 393 -24.43 -24.98 -10.61
C VAL A 393 -23.05 -24.43 -10.32
N THR A 394 -22.85 -23.14 -10.61
CA THR A 394 -21.59 -22.43 -10.40
C THR A 394 -21.72 -21.37 -9.31
N PHE A 395 -20.64 -21.16 -8.56
CA PHE A 395 -20.56 -20.11 -7.55
C PHE A 395 -20.05 -18.82 -8.18
N ILE A 396 -20.81 -17.75 -8.01
CA ILE A 396 -20.51 -16.43 -8.57
C ILE A 396 -20.39 -15.38 -7.46
N SER A 397 -19.74 -14.27 -7.77
CA SER A 397 -19.67 -13.12 -6.88
C SER A 397 -21.01 -12.37 -6.80
N VAL A 398 -21.13 -11.42 -5.86
CA VAL A 398 -22.34 -10.58 -5.78
C VAL A 398 -22.41 -9.63 -6.98
N GLU A 399 -21.26 -9.17 -7.46
CA GLU A 399 -21.11 -8.32 -8.63
C GLU A 399 -21.55 -9.05 -9.91
N ASP A 400 -21.17 -10.33 -10.07
CA ASP A 400 -21.61 -11.16 -11.19
C ASP A 400 -23.13 -11.40 -11.18
N ALA A 401 -23.72 -11.60 -9.99
CA ALA A 401 -25.17 -11.75 -9.86
C ALA A 401 -25.92 -10.49 -10.32
N VAL A 402 -25.37 -9.32 -10.00
CA VAL A 402 -25.91 -8.03 -10.46
C VAL A 402 -25.71 -7.86 -11.97
N LEU A 403 -24.55 -8.23 -12.52
CA LEU A 403 -24.30 -8.21 -13.97
C LEU A 403 -25.32 -9.04 -14.74
N ASN A 404 -25.60 -10.28 -14.28
CA ASN A 404 -26.60 -11.15 -14.88
C ASN A 404 -28.00 -10.52 -14.89
N HIS A 405 -28.42 -9.92 -13.77
CA HIS A 405 -29.71 -9.22 -13.69
C HIS A 405 -29.82 -8.07 -14.70
N TYR A 406 -28.79 -7.25 -14.85
CA TYR A 406 -28.82 -6.15 -15.82
C TYR A 406 -28.69 -6.62 -17.27
N LYS A 407 -28.04 -7.76 -17.52
CA LYS A 407 -28.01 -8.41 -18.83
C LYS A 407 -29.42 -8.75 -19.31
N GLU A 408 -30.23 -9.36 -18.43
CA GLU A 408 -31.66 -9.62 -18.69
C GLU A 408 -32.48 -8.33 -18.80
N SER A 409 -32.08 -7.29 -18.07
CA SER A 409 -32.72 -5.96 -18.10
C SER A 409 -32.29 -5.07 -19.28
N GLY A 410 -31.63 -5.64 -20.29
CA GLY A 410 -31.30 -4.96 -21.55
C GLY A 410 -29.95 -4.27 -21.60
N TYR A 411 -29.01 -4.59 -20.70
CA TYR A 411 -27.60 -4.17 -20.75
C TYR A 411 -26.69 -5.38 -21.06
N PRO A 412 -26.51 -5.75 -22.33
CA PRO A 412 -25.81 -6.99 -22.70
C PRO A 412 -24.32 -7.02 -22.30
N SER A 413 -23.71 -5.83 -22.13
CA SER A 413 -22.31 -5.66 -21.77
C SER A 413 -22.15 -5.05 -20.38
N GLY A 414 -21.14 -5.51 -19.65
CA GLY A 414 -20.80 -4.95 -18.34
C GLY A 414 -19.40 -5.34 -17.90
N LEU A 415 -18.78 -4.49 -17.07
CA LEU A 415 -17.43 -4.68 -16.56
C LEU A 415 -17.40 -4.37 -15.06
N HIS A 416 -16.71 -5.21 -14.30
CA HIS A 416 -16.24 -4.85 -12.97
C HIS A 416 -15.09 -3.85 -13.10
N SER A 417 -15.43 -2.56 -13.03
CA SER A 417 -14.54 -1.45 -13.35
C SER A 417 -13.73 -1.00 -12.13
N GLU A 418 -14.36 -0.78 -10.98
CA GLU A 418 -13.71 -0.22 -9.76
C GLU A 418 -12.79 1.00 -9.99
N GLY A 419 -13.02 1.77 -11.06
CA GLY A 419 -12.15 2.89 -11.47
C GLY A 419 -11.34 2.64 -12.74
N LEU A 420 -11.15 1.39 -13.16
CA LEU A 420 -10.33 0.97 -14.30
C LEU A 420 -10.64 1.73 -15.59
N VAL A 421 -11.92 1.79 -15.97
CA VAL A 421 -12.35 2.49 -17.20
C VAL A 421 -12.05 3.98 -17.09
N TYR A 422 -12.39 4.60 -15.97
CA TYR A 422 -12.22 6.05 -15.77
C TYR A 422 -10.74 6.46 -15.74
N HIS A 423 -9.88 5.67 -15.10
CA HIS A 423 -8.43 5.87 -15.13
C HIS A 423 -7.84 5.67 -16.52
N SER A 424 -8.35 4.70 -17.29
CA SER A 424 -7.87 4.44 -18.64
C SER A 424 -8.28 5.54 -19.61
N LEU A 425 -9.53 6.02 -19.54
CA LEU A 425 -9.99 7.19 -20.29
C LEU A 425 -9.16 8.42 -19.96
N PHE A 426 -8.91 8.69 -18.66
CA PHE A 426 -8.05 9.81 -18.26
C PHE A 426 -6.61 9.64 -18.75
N GLY A 427 -6.03 8.45 -18.59
CA GLY A 427 -4.66 8.14 -19.02
C GLY A 427 -4.46 8.27 -20.52
N LEU A 428 -5.42 7.82 -21.33
CA LEU A 428 -5.36 7.88 -22.80
C LEU A 428 -5.65 9.29 -23.32
N LEU A 429 -6.72 9.93 -22.85
CA LEU A 429 -7.12 11.25 -23.34
C LEU A 429 -6.18 12.36 -22.86
N PHE A 430 -5.59 12.25 -21.67
CA PHE A 430 -4.68 13.27 -21.11
C PHE A 430 -3.21 12.83 -21.11
N TRP A 431 -2.83 11.85 -21.94
CA TRP A 431 -1.47 11.29 -22.00
C TRP A 431 -0.39 12.37 -22.14
N ASP A 432 -0.57 13.29 -23.07
CA ASP A 432 0.34 14.39 -23.39
C ASP A 432 0.49 15.42 -22.25
N ILE A 433 -0.48 15.46 -21.34
CA ILE A 433 -0.49 16.32 -20.15
C ILE A 433 0.12 15.60 -18.94
N ILE A 434 -0.21 14.32 -18.76
CA ILE A 434 0.33 13.50 -17.66
C ILE A 434 1.84 13.34 -17.83
N TYR A 435 2.27 12.97 -19.04
CA TYR A 435 3.69 12.79 -19.40
C TYR A 435 4.29 14.02 -20.07
N TYR A 436 3.74 15.20 -19.75
CA TYR A 436 4.16 16.46 -20.34
C TYR A 436 5.65 16.74 -20.13
N ASP A 437 6.34 16.99 -21.22
CA ASP A 437 7.79 17.03 -21.25
C ASP A 437 8.37 18.45 -21.40
N LYS A 438 8.09 19.35 -20.45
CA LYS A 438 8.70 20.70 -20.42
C LYS A 438 9.06 21.18 -19.02
N LYS A 439 9.83 22.27 -18.94
CA LYS A 439 10.26 22.93 -17.68
C LYS A 439 9.14 23.23 -16.68
N LEU A 440 7.90 23.41 -17.15
CA LEU A 440 6.72 23.67 -16.32
C LEU A 440 6.51 22.61 -15.22
N VAL A 441 6.95 21.37 -15.46
CA VAL A 441 6.75 20.23 -14.56
C VAL A 441 8.04 19.79 -13.86
N ALA A 442 8.92 20.74 -13.55
CA ALA A 442 10.15 20.48 -12.81
C ALA A 442 9.90 19.60 -11.55
N ASP A 443 10.77 18.61 -11.36
CA ASP A 443 10.70 17.56 -10.34
C ASP A 443 9.52 16.57 -10.44
N ALA A 444 8.64 16.66 -11.43
CA ALA A 444 7.58 15.67 -11.64
C ALA A 444 8.15 14.31 -12.10
N PHE A 445 9.16 14.34 -12.96
CA PHE A 445 9.93 13.17 -13.37
C PHE A 445 11.40 13.33 -12.97
N ARG A 446 11.85 12.44 -12.08
CA ARG A 446 13.20 12.42 -11.50
C ARG A 446 13.95 11.14 -11.87
N THR A 447 13.30 10.08 -12.34
CA THR A 447 14.01 8.88 -12.82
C THR A 447 13.35 8.39 -14.11
N PRO A 448 14.07 7.65 -14.97
CA PRO A 448 13.50 7.11 -16.22
C PRO A 448 12.56 5.92 -15.98
N TYR A 449 12.26 5.58 -14.72
CA TYR A 449 11.50 4.38 -14.32
C TYR A 449 10.21 4.74 -13.59
N GLN A 450 9.70 5.95 -13.80
CA GLN A 450 8.43 6.41 -13.27
C GLN A 450 7.27 6.03 -14.19
N THR A 451 6.23 5.46 -13.60
CA THR A 451 4.99 5.12 -14.31
C THR A 451 4.02 6.29 -14.36
N ILE A 452 4.10 7.21 -13.40
CA ILE A 452 3.32 8.44 -13.30
C ILE A 452 4.22 9.58 -12.79
N PRO A 453 3.88 10.85 -13.06
CA PRO A 453 4.61 11.96 -12.47
C PRO A 453 4.40 12.00 -10.95
N LEU A 454 5.44 12.41 -10.21
CA LEU A 454 5.41 12.45 -8.74
C LEU A 454 4.32 13.40 -8.22
N ASP A 455 4.01 14.45 -8.96
CA ASP A 455 3.02 15.42 -8.58
C ASP A 455 1.56 15.00 -8.85
N LEU A 456 1.30 13.88 -9.57
CA LEU A 456 -0.07 13.45 -9.92
C LEU A 456 -0.98 13.33 -8.68
N ASN A 457 -0.44 12.86 -7.56
CA ASN A 457 -1.16 12.70 -6.31
C ASN A 457 -1.22 13.98 -5.44
N SER A 458 -0.81 15.13 -5.97
CA SER A 458 -0.83 16.44 -5.32
C SER A 458 -1.74 17.42 -6.08
N ASP A 459 -2.33 18.37 -5.35
CA ASP A 459 -3.12 19.47 -5.94
C ASP A 459 -2.29 20.34 -6.91
N ILE A 460 -0.96 20.28 -6.81
CA ILE A 460 -0.07 21.06 -7.67
C ILE A 460 -0.01 20.53 -9.11
N PHE A 461 -0.36 19.26 -9.35
CA PHE A 461 -0.44 18.69 -10.71
C PHE A 461 -1.37 19.52 -11.58
N TYR A 462 -2.61 19.71 -11.10
CA TYR A 462 -3.60 20.53 -11.80
C TYR A 462 -3.15 21.98 -11.88
N THR A 463 -2.69 22.55 -10.77
CA THR A 463 -2.35 23.98 -10.71
C THR A 463 -1.28 24.37 -11.74
N ARG A 464 -0.23 23.55 -11.89
CA ARG A 464 0.85 23.81 -12.86
C ARG A 464 0.47 23.50 -14.29
N ARG A 465 -0.47 22.58 -14.53
CA ARG A 465 -0.92 22.18 -15.87
C ARG A 465 -2.28 22.80 -16.23
N ARG A 466 -2.77 23.78 -15.47
CA ARG A 466 -4.15 24.29 -15.58
C ARG A 466 -4.50 24.76 -16.98
N GLU A 467 -3.61 25.53 -17.60
CA GLU A 467 -3.82 26.04 -18.96
C GLU A 467 -3.86 24.91 -19.99
N LEU A 468 -2.93 23.94 -19.91
CA LEU A 468 -2.90 22.77 -20.79
C LEU A 468 -4.16 21.91 -20.63
N ILE A 469 -4.55 21.66 -19.38
CA ILE A 469 -5.76 20.91 -19.05
C ILE A 469 -6.99 21.62 -19.61
N GLN A 470 -7.11 22.95 -19.44
CA GLN A 470 -8.24 23.69 -19.96
C GLN A 470 -8.28 23.72 -21.49
N GLN A 471 -7.13 23.87 -22.14
CA GLN A 471 -7.01 23.80 -23.60
C GLN A 471 -7.42 22.41 -24.12
N LYS A 472 -6.95 21.34 -23.47
CA LYS A 472 -7.33 19.97 -23.83
C LYS A 472 -8.83 19.74 -23.61
N ILE A 473 -9.39 20.19 -22.50
CA ILE A 473 -10.84 20.13 -22.25
C ILE A 473 -11.61 20.86 -23.35
N ASN A 474 -11.19 22.07 -23.75
CA ASN A 474 -11.83 22.83 -24.81
C ASN A 474 -11.73 22.11 -26.18
N LYS A 475 -10.58 21.50 -26.50
CA LYS A 475 -10.41 20.63 -27.68
C LYS A 475 -11.41 19.47 -27.64
N LEU A 476 -11.43 18.72 -26.54
CA LEU A 476 -12.32 17.56 -26.37
C LEU A 476 -13.81 17.93 -26.43
N ARG A 477 -14.21 19.14 -26.02
CA ARG A 477 -15.60 19.62 -26.15
C ARG A 477 -16.07 19.77 -27.60
N SER A 478 -15.14 19.96 -28.54
CA SER A 478 -15.46 20.02 -29.97
C SER A 478 -15.54 18.64 -30.63
N PHE A 479 -15.17 17.57 -29.93
CA PHE A 479 -15.10 16.22 -30.48
C PHE A 479 -16.48 15.57 -30.55
N THR A 480 -16.69 14.81 -31.62
CA THR A 480 -17.69 13.74 -31.64
C THR A 480 -17.18 12.53 -30.85
N ALA A 481 -18.05 11.53 -30.64
CA ALA A 481 -17.61 10.27 -30.03
C ALA A 481 -16.53 9.58 -30.88
N ASP A 482 -16.65 9.61 -32.21
CA ASP A 482 -15.67 9.05 -33.14
C ASP A 482 -14.31 9.74 -33.04
N ASP A 483 -14.28 11.09 -32.98
CA ASP A 483 -13.04 11.85 -32.81
C ASP A 483 -12.33 11.47 -31.50
N MET A 484 -13.09 11.31 -30.42
CA MET A 484 -12.55 10.88 -29.12
C MET A 484 -12.03 9.44 -29.17
N CYS A 485 -12.76 8.53 -29.82
CA CYS A 485 -12.34 7.15 -30.06
C CYS A 485 -11.04 7.08 -30.86
N ASN A 486 -10.90 7.92 -31.89
CA ASN A 486 -9.71 7.98 -32.75
C ASN A 486 -8.50 8.52 -31.98
N GLU A 487 -8.64 9.59 -31.21
CA GLU A 487 -7.54 10.11 -30.36
C GLU A 487 -7.11 9.06 -29.33
N MET A 488 -8.07 8.40 -28.67
CA MET A 488 -7.79 7.34 -27.70
C MET A 488 -7.05 6.15 -28.34
N GLU A 489 -7.47 5.71 -29.52
CA GLU A 489 -6.85 4.60 -30.24
C GLU A 489 -5.44 4.93 -30.75
N SER A 490 -5.19 6.16 -31.19
CA SER A 490 -3.83 6.60 -31.56
C SER A 490 -2.88 6.47 -30.39
N VAL A 491 -3.25 7.02 -29.23
CA VAL A 491 -2.44 6.93 -28.00
C VAL A 491 -2.27 5.48 -27.55
N TRP A 492 -3.33 4.67 -27.65
CA TRP A 492 -3.27 3.24 -27.35
C TRP A 492 -2.23 2.53 -28.22
N ASN A 493 -2.28 2.70 -29.54
CA ASN A 493 -1.38 2.01 -30.47
C ASN A 493 0.09 2.42 -30.28
N GLU A 494 0.35 3.71 -30.02
CA GLU A 494 1.71 4.21 -29.79
C GLU A 494 2.30 3.73 -28.45
N ASN A 495 1.46 3.62 -27.41
CA ASN A 495 1.93 3.49 -26.02
C ASN A 495 1.60 2.13 -25.36
N LYS A 496 0.85 1.23 -26.02
CA LYS A 496 0.55 -0.10 -25.48
C LYS A 496 1.81 -0.81 -24.99
N GLY A 497 1.75 -1.38 -23.78
CA GLY A 497 2.89 -2.03 -23.11
C GLY A 497 3.77 -1.08 -22.27
N CYS A 498 3.47 0.23 -22.24
CA CYS A 498 4.08 1.16 -21.31
C CYS A 498 3.63 0.89 -19.86
N LEU A 499 4.54 0.81 -18.90
CA LEU A 499 4.17 0.85 -17.49
C LEU A 499 3.70 2.26 -17.12
N CYS A 500 2.38 2.47 -17.09
CA CYS A 500 1.75 3.78 -17.02
C CYS A 500 0.47 3.75 -16.15
N LEU A 501 -0.32 4.83 -16.19
CA LEU A 501 -1.62 4.88 -15.50
C LEU A 501 -2.65 3.89 -16.08
N VAL A 502 -2.54 3.55 -17.37
CA VAL A 502 -3.46 2.65 -18.08
C VAL A 502 -3.09 1.20 -17.80
N ASN A 503 -4.08 0.38 -17.45
CA ASN A 503 -3.88 -1.06 -17.31
C ASN A 503 -4.25 -1.78 -18.62
N TRP A 504 -3.24 -2.07 -19.45
CA TRP A 504 -3.41 -2.67 -20.77
C TRP A 504 -3.93 -4.11 -20.76
N GLU A 505 -3.77 -4.83 -19.64
CA GLU A 505 -4.20 -6.24 -19.52
C GLU A 505 -5.68 -6.35 -19.17
N LYS A 506 -6.19 -5.38 -18.39
CA LYS A 506 -7.60 -5.38 -17.94
C LYS A 506 -8.52 -4.55 -18.82
N CYS A 507 -7.99 -3.72 -19.71
CA CYS A 507 -8.78 -2.92 -20.65
C CYS A 507 -8.68 -3.45 -22.07
N ASP A 508 -9.78 -3.37 -22.79
CA ASP A 508 -9.85 -3.58 -24.24
C ASP A 508 -10.26 -2.29 -24.94
N ILE A 509 -9.52 -1.92 -25.99
CA ILE A 509 -9.79 -0.70 -26.76
C ILE A 509 -11.16 -0.74 -27.43
N LYS A 510 -11.63 -1.92 -27.87
CA LYS A 510 -12.95 -2.05 -28.49
C LYS A 510 -14.07 -1.73 -27.48
N GLN A 511 -13.97 -2.30 -26.27
CA GLN A 511 -14.90 -2.00 -25.18
C GLN A 511 -14.86 -0.51 -24.79
N LEU A 512 -13.68 0.09 -24.70
CA LEU A 512 -13.55 1.52 -24.40
C LEU A 512 -14.26 2.38 -25.46
N LYS A 513 -14.15 2.04 -26.75
CA LYS A 513 -14.87 2.74 -27.82
C LYS A 513 -16.39 2.63 -27.66
N GLU A 514 -16.92 1.42 -27.40
CA GLU A 514 -18.35 1.23 -27.13
C GLU A 514 -18.82 2.09 -25.94
N ILE A 515 -18.03 2.11 -24.86
CA ILE A 515 -18.30 2.94 -23.68
C ILE A 515 -18.29 4.43 -24.05
N VAL A 516 -17.35 4.90 -24.88
CA VAL A 516 -17.30 6.30 -25.34
C VAL A 516 -18.53 6.67 -26.18
N HIS A 517 -19.05 5.76 -27.00
CA HIS A 517 -20.29 6.01 -27.75
C HIS A 517 -21.52 6.08 -26.83
N CYS A 518 -21.59 5.23 -25.80
CA CYS A 518 -22.70 5.23 -24.86
C CYS A 518 -22.60 6.38 -23.83
N MET A 519 -21.39 6.76 -23.43
CA MET A 519 -21.12 7.82 -22.46
C MET A 519 -20.88 9.14 -23.18
N LYS A 520 -21.76 10.13 -22.98
CA LYS A 520 -21.62 11.46 -23.59
C LYS A 520 -20.21 12.03 -23.38
N VAL A 521 -19.64 12.62 -24.43
CA VAL A 521 -18.31 13.28 -24.42
C VAL A 521 -18.13 14.21 -23.22
N ASN A 522 -19.11 15.07 -22.92
CA ASN A 522 -19.06 15.97 -21.78
C ASN A 522 -18.93 15.25 -20.44
N THR A 523 -19.61 14.11 -20.27
CA THR A 523 -19.53 13.29 -19.05
C THR A 523 -18.11 12.75 -18.84
N ILE A 524 -17.48 12.25 -19.91
CA ILE A 524 -16.08 11.75 -19.87
C ILE A 524 -15.13 12.89 -19.49
N ILE A 525 -15.31 14.07 -20.09
CA ILE A 525 -14.52 15.27 -19.82
C ILE A 525 -14.62 15.67 -18.35
N GLU A 526 -15.83 15.73 -17.79
CA GLU A 526 -16.03 16.10 -16.38
C GLU A 526 -15.37 15.12 -15.42
N VAL A 527 -15.45 13.81 -15.70
CA VAL A 527 -14.77 12.78 -14.90
C VAL A 527 -13.26 12.93 -14.98
N CYS A 528 -12.71 13.12 -16.18
CA CYS A 528 -11.28 13.33 -16.38
C CYS A 528 -10.79 14.62 -15.69
N GLU A 529 -11.57 15.69 -15.72
CA GLU A 529 -11.24 16.95 -15.04
C GLU A 529 -11.22 16.77 -13.52
N MET A 530 -12.16 16.01 -12.95
CA MET A 530 -12.16 15.67 -11.51
C MET A 530 -10.94 14.84 -11.11
N LEU A 531 -10.54 13.87 -11.95
CA LEU A 531 -9.31 13.10 -11.76
C LEU A 531 -8.08 14.00 -11.84
N ALA A 532 -8.00 14.89 -12.83
CA ALA A 532 -6.89 15.83 -12.96
C ALA A 532 -6.76 16.77 -11.77
N LYS A 533 -7.87 17.27 -11.21
CA LYS A 533 -7.88 18.19 -10.05
C LYS A 533 -7.43 17.53 -8.76
N HIS A 534 -7.89 16.31 -8.47
CA HIS A 534 -7.76 15.70 -7.14
C HIS A 534 -7.46 14.19 -7.18
N PHE A 535 -6.60 13.74 -8.09
CA PHE A 535 -6.35 12.32 -8.38
C PHE A 535 -6.20 11.43 -7.13
N ARG A 536 -5.35 11.79 -6.16
CA ARG A 536 -5.16 10.99 -4.92
C ARG A 536 -6.46 10.69 -4.17
N HIS A 537 -7.40 11.63 -4.19
CA HIS A 537 -8.63 11.56 -3.43
C HIS A 537 -9.82 11.05 -4.25
N THR A 538 -9.74 11.14 -5.58
CA THR A 538 -10.80 10.74 -6.51
C THR A 538 -10.50 9.42 -7.24
N ARG A 539 -9.26 8.93 -7.26
CA ARG A 539 -8.89 7.64 -7.89
C ARG A 539 -9.54 6.39 -7.29
N SER A 540 -10.31 6.51 -6.22
CA SER A 540 -11.01 5.37 -5.61
C SER A 540 -12.40 5.74 -5.10
N GLY A 541 -13.24 4.71 -4.97
CA GLY A 541 -14.65 4.84 -4.61
C GLY A 541 -15.58 5.06 -5.81
N PHE A 542 -15.11 4.81 -7.03
CA PHE A 542 -16.01 4.68 -8.18
C PHE A 542 -16.98 3.50 -7.97
N PRO A 543 -18.17 3.53 -8.59
CA PRO A 543 -19.07 2.38 -8.59
C PRO A 543 -18.39 1.11 -9.10
N ASP A 544 -18.74 -0.03 -8.52
CA ASP A 544 -18.13 -1.32 -8.82
C ASP A 544 -18.30 -1.68 -10.32
N LEU A 545 -19.51 -1.55 -10.85
CA LEU A 545 -19.84 -1.95 -12.22
C LEU A 545 -20.07 -0.75 -13.15
N LEU A 546 -19.70 -0.92 -14.42
CA LEU A 546 -20.16 -0.10 -15.53
C LEU A 546 -20.85 -1.02 -16.55
N ILE A 547 -22.13 -0.78 -16.81
CA ILE A 547 -22.96 -1.58 -17.72
C ILE A 547 -23.44 -0.73 -18.89
N TRP A 548 -23.49 -1.29 -20.09
CA TRP A 548 -23.90 -0.56 -21.29
C TRP A 548 -24.64 -1.44 -22.31
N ASN A 549 -25.35 -0.77 -23.20
CA ASN A 549 -25.95 -1.33 -24.40
C ASN A 549 -25.56 -0.43 -25.58
N ALA A 550 -24.64 -0.93 -26.41
CA ALA A 550 -24.12 -0.20 -27.57
C ALA A 550 -25.22 0.10 -28.61
N ASP A 551 -26.10 -0.87 -28.89
CA ASP A 551 -27.17 -0.72 -29.89
C ASP A 551 -28.18 0.37 -29.50
N LYS A 552 -28.42 0.53 -28.20
CA LYS A 552 -29.38 1.50 -27.65
C LYS A 552 -28.73 2.78 -27.12
N ASN A 553 -27.40 2.90 -27.19
CA ASN A 553 -26.63 3.99 -26.57
C ASN A 553 -27.01 4.23 -25.10
N LEU A 554 -27.15 3.16 -24.32
CA LEU A 554 -27.46 3.23 -22.89
C LEU A 554 -26.24 2.87 -22.07
N ILE A 555 -26.02 3.59 -20.97
CA ILE A 555 -24.96 3.30 -20.01
C ILE A 555 -25.41 3.66 -18.58
N LYS A 556 -24.97 2.86 -17.61
CA LYS A 556 -25.24 3.07 -16.19
C LYS A 556 -24.06 2.58 -15.35
N ALA A 557 -23.73 3.30 -14.29
CA ALA A 557 -22.76 2.85 -13.28
C ALA A 557 -23.48 2.30 -12.05
N ILE A 558 -23.11 1.12 -11.58
CA ILE A 558 -23.78 0.44 -10.46
C ILE A 558 -22.80 0.24 -9.32
N GLU A 559 -23.21 0.68 -8.13
CA GLU A 559 -22.53 0.36 -6.88
C GLU A 559 -23.26 -0.82 -6.24
N VAL A 560 -22.55 -1.92 -6.00
CA VAL A 560 -23.12 -3.17 -5.49
C VAL A 560 -23.00 -3.21 -3.96
N LYS A 561 -24.09 -3.64 -3.31
CA LYS A 561 -24.11 -3.86 -1.86
C LYS A 561 -24.69 -5.22 -1.54
N GLY A 562 -23.83 -6.09 -1.01
CA GLY A 562 -24.25 -7.37 -0.47
C GLY A 562 -25.01 -7.22 0.85
N PRO A 563 -25.54 -8.33 1.39
CA PRO A 563 -26.26 -8.32 2.67
C PRO A 563 -25.41 -7.76 3.81
N GLY A 564 -25.86 -6.62 4.38
CA GLY A 564 -25.21 -5.95 5.51
C GLY A 564 -24.18 -4.89 5.14
N ASP A 565 -23.88 -4.72 3.85
CA ASP A 565 -22.93 -3.71 3.38
C ASP A 565 -23.57 -2.31 3.33
N GLN A 566 -22.74 -1.28 3.57
CA GLN A 566 -23.17 0.12 3.52
C GLN A 566 -22.29 0.91 2.56
N LEU A 567 -22.87 1.97 1.98
CA LEU A 567 -22.13 2.92 1.17
C LEU A 567 -21.08 3.67 1.99
N SER A 568 -19.84 3.65 1.49
CA SER A 568 -18.79 4.49 2.02
C SER A 568 -19.02 5.97 1.64
N PRO A 569 -18.50 6.93 2.43
CA PRO A 569 -18.56 8.35 2.10
C PRO A 569 -17.99 8.69 0.71
N LYS A 570 -16.93 8.00 0.27
CA LYS A 570 -16.33 8.23 -1.06
C LYS A 570 -17.25 7.76 -2.18
N GLN A 571 -17.91 6.61 -2.02
CA GLN A 571 -18.87 6.09 -3.01
C GLN A 571 -20.07 7.01 -3.15
N SER A 572 -20.63 7.50 -2.03
CA SER A 572 -21.72 8.48 -2.08
C SER A 572 -21.34 9.76 -2.85
N LEU A 573 -20.11 10.23 -2.68
CA LEU A 573 -19.60 11.39 -3.41
C LEU A 573 -19.45 11.11 -4.91
N TRP A 574 -18.93 9.93 -5.27
CA TRP A 574 -18.78 9.55 -6.67
C TRP A 574 -20.11 9.35 -7.37
N ILE A 575 -21.07 8.66 -6.75
CA ILE A 575 -22.45 8.53 -7.24
C ILE A 575 -23.04 9.91 -7.55
N ASN A 576 -22.96 10.83 -6.59
CA ASN A 576 -23.44 12.20 -6.77
C ASN A 576 -22.70 12.94 -7.90
N ASN A 577 -21.38 12.82 -7.98
CA ASN A 577 -20.58 13.50 -9.01
C ASN A 577 -20.84 12.94 -10.42
N LEU A 578 -21.00 11.61 -10.55
CA LEU A 578 -21.32 10.97 -11.82
C LEU A 578 -22.73 11.35 -12.30
N ASN A 579 -23.72 11.37 -11.40
CA ASN A 579 -25.06 11.86 -11.74
C ASN A 579 -25.03 13.33 -12.20
N LYS A 580 -24.26 14.19 -11.53
CA LYS A 580 -24.07 15.59 -11.95
C LYS A 580 -23.41 15.71 -13.32
N ALA A 581 -22.45 14.82 -13.61
CA ALA A 581 -21.81 14.73 -14.93
C ALA A 581 -22.69 14.09 -16.01
N GLY A 582 -23.90 13.62 -15.66
CA GLY A 582 -24.85 13.02 -16.59
C GLY A 582 -24.68 11.51 -16.81
N LEU A 583 -23.82 10.83 -16.05
CA LEU A 583 -23.78 9.37 -16.00
C LEU A 583 -24.78 8.88 -14.95
N ARG A 584 -25.81 8.16 -15.40
CA ARG A 584 -26.80 7.58 -14.49
C ARG A 584 -26.11 6.58 -13.56
N THR A 585 -26.29 6.77 -12.25
CA THR A 585 -25.80 5.84 -11.25
C THR A 585 -26.92 5.23 -10.44
N GLU A 586 -26.72 4.02 -9.92
CA GLU A 586 -27.67 3.34 -9.04
C GLU A 586 -26.91 2.51 -8.01
N VAL A 587 -27.48 2.38 -6.80
CA VAL A 587 -26.99 1.46 -5.79
C VAL A 587 -27.86 0.21 -5.83
N CYS A 588 -27.26 -0.93 -6.15
CA CYS A 588 -27.95 -2.20 -6.22
C CYS A 588 -27.73 -2.99 -4.93
N PHE A 589 -28.77 -3.07 -4.10
CA PHE A 589 -28.79 -3.90 -2.91
C PHE A 589 -29.19 -5.33 -3.27
N VAL A 590 -28.35 -6.31 -2.95
CA VAL A 590 -28.63 -7.71 -3.21
C VAL A 590 -29.18 -8.38 -1.95
N LYS A 591 -30.40 -8.87 -2.03
CA LYS A 591 -31.01 -9.73 -1.01
C LYS A 591 -30.75 -11.19 -1.37
N ALA A 592 -30.27 -11.94 -0.39
CA ALA A 592 -30.11 -13.38 -0.50
C ALA A 592 -31.48 -14.06 -0.57
N LYS A 593 -31.81 -14.64 -1.71
CA LYS A 593 -32.93 -15.56 -1.83
C LYS A 593 -32.46 -16.91 -1.29
N LYS A 594 -33.05 -17.35 -0.18
CA LYS A 594 -32.76 -18.67 0.39
C LYS A 594 -33.23 -19.72 -0.61
N CYS A 595 -32.31 -20.57 -1.06
CA CYS A 595 -32.64 -21.81 -1.77
C CYS A 595 -33.40 -22.76 -0.84
#